data_AF-A0A9N9IPY7-F1
#
_entry.id   AF-A0A9N9IPY7-F1
#
_cell.length_a   1.000
_cell.length_b   1.000
_cell.length_c   1.000
_cell.angle_alpha   90.00
_cell.angle_beta   90.00
_cell.angle_gamma   90.00
#
_symmetry.space_group_name_H-M   'P 1'
#
loop_
_entity.id
_entity.type
_entity.pdbx_description
1 polymer ?
#
loop_
_entity_poly.entity_id
_entity_poly.type
_entity_poly.pdbx_seq_one_letter_code
_entity_poly.pdbx_strand_id
1 'polypeptide(L)'
;MYNKQEYAVVSQTSPSDATNKYCNVRILVFGLQIYKEITKTILKKNYPRCVKPLSDLSNYSYRNRTKRVAKSLFNDFESKKNKIWNLKNNSKFKETVIEADKQPWLIKFDKDQQLEKNKAQKIVQTINHSNILRKGYRALTITSYDLLKEWLVSREKHKIDKIMQKYIPLLEFGIKTQMQDDNSNNFNESNDSDDSDELDESDNLDNEKVTNILEK
;
A
#
# COMPACT_ATOMS: atom_id res chain seq x y z
N MET A 1 12.14 -29.23 78.88
CA MET A 1 10.77 -29.67 78.58
C MET A 1 10.51 -29.40 77.10
N TYR A 2 10.38 -30.45 76.31
CA TYR A 2 10.07 -30.40 74.88
C TYR A 2 8.56 -30.23 74.70
N ASN A 3 8.13 -29.25 73.90
CA ASN A 3 6.77 -29.22 73.38
C ASN A 3 6.81 -29.57 71.90
N LYS A 4 6.34 -30.77 71.62
CA LYS A 4 6.25 -31.41 70.30
C LYS A 4 5.09 -30.73 69.55
N GLN A 5 5.37 -30.12 68.42
CA GLN A 5 4.33 -29.59 67.53
C GLN A 5 3.64 -30.79 66.84
N GLU A 6 2.38 -31.02 67.17
CA GLU A 6 1.50 -31.92 66.41
C GLU A 6 0.93 -31.16 65.21
N TYR A 7 1.32 -31.58 64.01
CA TYR A 7 0.69 -31.11 62.79
C TYR A 7 -0.46 -32.06 62.46
N ALA A 8 -1.69 -31.56 62.58
CA ALA A 8 -2.87 -32.24 62.04
C ALA A 8 -2.87 -32.08 60.52
N VAL A 9 -2.82 -33.21 59.81
CA VAL A 9 -2.94 -33.28 58.34
C VAL A 9 -4.37 -32.89 57.96
N VAL A 10 -4.56 -31.68 57.45
CA VAL A 10 -5.84 -31.23 56.86
C VAL A 10 -5.75 -31.36 55.35
N SER A 11 -6.41 -32.42 54.86
CA SER A 11 -6.92 -32.67 53.50
C SER A 11 -6.01 -32.42 52.28
N GLN A 12 -5.72 -33.49 51.54
CA GLN A 12 -5.12 -33.52 50.21
C GLN A 12 -6.10 -33.08 49.11
N THR A 13 -6.42 -31.80 49.01
CA THR A 13 -7.14 -31.28 47.83
C THR A 13 -6.29 -30.22 47.12
N SER A 14 -6.07 -30.44 45.82
CA SER A 14 -5.32 -29.54 44.96
C SER A 14 -6.01 -28.16 44.90
N PRO A 15 -5.27 -27.03 44.83
CA PRO A 15 -5.83 -25.68 44.66
C PRO A 15 -6.76 -25.53 43.45
N SER A 16 -6.69 -26.48 42.50
CA SER A 16 -7.48 -26.52 41.27
C SER A 16 -8.99 -26.76 41.49
N ASP A 17 -9.39 -27.33 42.61
CA ASP A 17 -10.77 -27.83 42.82
C ASP A 17 -11.77 -26.75 43.32
N ALA A 18 -11.31 -25.51 43.52
CA ALA A 18 -12.17 -24.40 43.95
C ALA A 18 -12.95 -23.72 42.80
N THR A 19 -12.81 -24.18 41.56
CA THR A 19 -13.35 -23.47 40.38
C THR A 19 -14.81 -23.78 40.03
N ASN A 20 -15.47 -24.72 40.71
CA ASN A 20 -16.78 -25.21 40.26
C ASN A 20 -18.00 -24.80 41.08
N LYS A 21 -17.89 -23.80 41.96
CA LYS A 21 -19.04 -23.26 42.67
C LYS A 21 -19.01 -21.75 42.63
N TYR A 22 -20.03 -21.18 41.97
CA TYR A 22 -20.43 -19.77 41.89
C TYR A 22 -19.91 -18.93 40.70
N CYS A 23 -20.81 -18.77 39.72
CA CYS A 23 -21.16 -17.49 39.07
C CYS A 23 -20.18 -16.83 38.08
N ASN A 24 -19.76 -17.52 37.01
CA ASN A 24 -19.05 -16.86 35.90
C ASN A 24 -19.97 -16.15 34.88
N VAL A 25 -21.27 -16.43 34.84
CA VAL A 25 -22.15 -15.84 33.80
C VAL A 25 -22.50 -14.38 34.09
N ARG A 26 -22.72 -13.99 35.36
CA ARG A 26 -23.07 -12.60 35.71
C ARG A 26 -21.89 -11.65 35.59
N ILE A 27 -20.69 -12.07 36.01
CA ILE A 27 -19.46 -11.25 35.94
C ILE A 27 -19.08 -10.95 34.48
N LEU A 28 -19.25 -11.94 33.57
CA LEU A 28 -19.05 -11.74 32.13
C LEU A 28 -20.00 -10.69 31.54
N VAL A 29 -21.27 -10.66 31.98
CA VAL A 29 -22.26 -9.67 31.52
C VAL A 29 -21.90 -8.26 32.01
N PHE A 30 -21.46 -8.11 33.25
CA PHE A 30 -21.00 -6.81 33.77
C PHE A 30 -19.75 -6.30 33.04
N GLY A 31 -18.78 -7.17 32.75
CA GLY A 31 -17.58 -6.82 31.98
C GLY A 31 -17.92 -6.32 30.57
N LEU A 32 -18.84 -7.00 29.87
CA LEU A 32 -19.29 -6.58 28.54
C LEU A 32 -20.01 -5.22 28.57
N GLN A 33 -20.84 -4.99 29.58
CA GLN A 33 -21.58 -3.74 29.73
C GLN A 33 -20.65 -2.56 30.03
N ILE A 34 -19.65 -2.76 30.89
CA ILE A 34 -18.62 -1.75 31.19
C ILE A 34 -17.79 -1.46 29.93
N TYR A 35 -17.36 -2.48 29.18
CA TYR A 35 -16.61 -2.29 27.94
C TYR A 35 -17.42 -1.49 26.90
N LYS A 36 -18.72 -1.76 26.77
CA LYS A 36 -19.61 -1.03 25.85
C LYS A 36 -19.79 0.44 26.25
N GLU A 37 -19.90 0.74 27.54
CA GLU A 37 -20.02 2.12 28.02
C GLU A 37 -18.69 2.89 27.96
N ILE A 38 -17.57 2.21 28.24
CA ILE A 38 -16.22 2.78 28.07
C ILE A 38 -15.92 3.05 26.59
N THR A 39 -16.21 2.14 25.68
CA THR A 39 -15.96 2.34 24.23
C THR A 39 -16.80 3.49 23.66
N LYS A 40 -18.08 3.60 24.06
CA LYS A 40 -18.94 4.74 23.70
C LYS A 40 -18.40 6.10 24.20
N THR A 41 -17.78 6.13 25.37
CA THR A 41 -17.24 7.37 25.96
C THR A 41 -15.84 7.70 25.44
N ILE A 42 -14.99 6.70 25.17
CA ILE A 42 -13.67 6.86 24.55
C ILE A 42 -13.78 7.39 23.11
N LEU A 43 -14.74 6.89 22.32
CA LEU A 43 -14.99 7.37 20.95
C LEU A 43 -15.39 8.86 20.87
N LYS A 44 -15.78 9.48 21.99
CA LYS A 44 -16.25 10.88 22.05
C LYS A 44 -15.21 11.88 22.53
N LYS A 45 -14.01 11.47 22.92
CA LYS A 45 -12.91 12.41 23.21
C LYS A 45 -12.32 12.93 21.89
N ASN A 46 -13.04 13.88 21.29
CA ASN A 46 -12.54 14.73 20.20
C ASN A 46 -11.47 15.67 20.75
N TYR A 47 -10.25 15.17 20.98
CA TYR A 47 -9.12 16.07 21.16
C TYR A 47 -8.98 16.89 19.88
N PRO A 48 -8.97 18.24 19.95
CA PRO A 48 -8.74 19.06 18.78
C PRO A 48 -7.38 18.65 18.22
N ARG A 49 -7.35 18.06 17.02
CA ARG A 49 -6.09 17.73 16.35
C ARG A 49 -5.38 19.05 16.06
N CYS A 50 -4.37 19.36 16.85
CA CYS A 50 -3.53 20.51 16.58
C CYS A 50 -2.84 20.31 15.23
N VAL A 51 -3.13 21.19 14.28
CA VAL A 51 -2.49 21.16 12.96
C VAL A 51 -1.10 21.72 13.13
N LYS A 52 -0.09 20.84 13.08
CA LYS A 52 1.33 21.25 13.13
C LYS A 52 1.62 22.32 12.07
N PRO A 53 2.47 23.33 12.35
CA PRO A 53 2.89 24.30 11.34
C PRO A 53 3.64 23.61 10.20
N LEU A 54 3.70 24.26 9.03
CA LEU A 54 4.32 23.69 7.83
C LEU A 54 5.84 23.52 7.97
N SER A 55 6.49 24.37 8.75
CA SER A 55 7.91 24.31 9.10
C SER A 55 8.34 23.00 9.76
N ASP A 56 7.43 22.38 10.53
CA ASP A 56 7.73 21.22 11.37
C ASP A 56 7.38 19.89 10.67
N LEU A 57 7.00 19.95 9.39
CA LEU A 57 6.60 18.79 8.61
C LEU A 57 7.75 18.20 7.82
N SER A 58 7.77 16.87 7.74
CA SER A 58 8.55 16.19 6.73
C SER A 58 8.01 16.50 5.32
N ASN A 59 8.90 16.49 4.31
CA ASN A 59 8.53 16.69 2.90
C ASN A 59 7.34 15.81 2.46
N TYR A 60 7.30 14.57 2.93
CA TYR A 60 6.19 13.64 2.66
C TYR A 60 4.87 14.14 3.25
N SER A 61 4.87 14.58 4.51
CA SER A 61 3.69 15.10 5.19
C SER A 61 3.22 16.41 4.59
N TYR A 62 4.14 17.31 4.29
CA TYR A 62 3.89 18.57 3.60
C TYR A 62 3.15 18.31 2.28
N ARG A 63 3.72 17.45 1.41
CA ARG A 63 3.11 17.08 0.13
C ARG A 63 1.71 16.50 0.31
N ASN A 64 1.51 15.61 1.28
CA ASN A 64 0.20 15.00 1.49
C ASN A 64 -0.85 15.99 1.97
N ARG A 65 -0.45 17.02 2.73
CA ARG A 65 -1.36 18.13 3.09
C ARG A 65 -1.71 18.98 1.88
N THR A 66 -0.73 19.37 1.07
CA THR A 66 -0.97 20.13 -0.17
C THR A 66 -1.92 19.37 -1.10
N LYS A 67 -1.72 18.04 -1.26
CA LYS A 67 -2.66 17.18 -2.00
C LYS A 67 -4.07 17.20 -1.42
N ARG A 68 -4.23 17.17 -0.10
CA ARG A 68 -5.55 17.19 0.54
C ARG A 68 -6.29 18.49 0.24
N VAL A 69 -5.60 19.62 0.32
CA VAL A 69 -6.15 20.93 -0.08
C VAL A 69 -6.58 20.91 -1.54
N ALA A 70 -5.71 20.42 -2.43
CA ALA A 70 -6.01 20.32 -3.85
C ALA A 70 -7.20 19.39 -4.16
N LYS A 71 -7.29 18.23 -3.51
CA LYS A 71 -8.44 17.31 -3.62
C LYS A 71 -9.73 17.98 -3.13
N SER A 72 -9.67 18.75 -2.04
CA SER A 72 -10.83 19.51 -1.55
C SER A 72 -11.31 20.53 -2.58
N LEU A 73 -10.39 21.33 -3.13
CA LEU A 73 -10.70 22.32 -4.18
C LEU A 73 -11.33 21.67 -5.42
N PHE A 74 -10.79 20.53 -5.84
CA PHE A 74 -11.35 19.77 -6.97
C PHE A 74 -12.78 19.27 -6.68
N ASN A 75 -13.02 18.73 -5.50
CA ASN A 75 -14.36 18.26 -5.10
C ASN A 75 -15.36 19.43 -5.02
N ASP A 76 -14.92 20.57 -4.49
CA ASP A 76 -15.74 21.77 -4.44
C ASP A 76 -16.08 22.28 -5.84
N PHE A 77 -15.11 22.26 -6.76
CA PHE A 77 -15.32 22.58 -8.18
C PHE A 77 -16.35 21.64 -8.80
N GLU A 78 -16.17 20.33 -8.72
CA GLU A 78 -17.09 19.35 -9.31
C GLU A 78 -18.51 19.47 -8.73
N SER A 79 -18.65 19.72 -7.42
CA SER A 79 -19.96 19.89 -6.77
C SER A 79 -20.71 21.15 -7.23
N LYS A 80 -19.98 22.22 -7.55
CA LYS A 80 -20.55 23.51 -7.98
C LYS A 80 -20.66 23.62 -9.49
N LYS A 81 -19.89 22.80 -10.24
CA LYS A 81 -19.79 22.86 -11.69
C LYS A 81 -21.15 22.83 -12.37
N ASN A 82 -21.98 21.85 -12.01
CA ASN A 82 -23.30 21.64 -12.62
C ASN A 82 -24.35 22.67 -12.17
N LYS A 83 -24.07 23.45 -11.11
CA LYS A 83 -24.95 24.52 -10.63
C LYS A 83 -24.69 25.84 -11.36
N ILE A 84 -23.45 26.07 -11.79
CA ILE A 84 -23.00 27.34 -12.39
C ILE A 84 -22.97 27.23 -13.92
N TRP A 85 -22.52 26.11 -14.46
CA TRP A 85 -22.47 25.87 -15.90
C TRP A 85 -23.60 24.94 -16.35
N ASN A 86 -24.09 25.17 -17.58
CA ASN A 86 -25.00 24.25 -18.25
C ASN A 86 -24.33 22.88 -18.46
N LEU A 87 -25.06 21.78 -18.29
CA LEU A 87 -24.54 20.42 -18.51
C LEU A 87 -23.96 20.17 -19.91
N LYS A 88 -24.38 20.97 -20.91
CA LYS A 88 -23.83 20.89 -22.28
C LYS A 88 -22.39 21.40 -22.37
N ASN A 89 -21.95 22.20 -21.40
CA ASN A 89 -20.59 22.73 -21.36
C ASN A 89 -19.68 21.74 -20.62
N ASN A 90 -18.75 21.13 -21.34
CA ASN A 90 -17.74 20.21 -20.80
C ASN A 90 -16.62 20.96 -20.07
N SER A 91 -16.96 21.71 -19.02
CA SER A 91 -15.99 22.40 -18.17
C SER A 91 -15.12 21.38 -17.43
N LYS A 92 -13.80 21.57 -17.46
CA LYS A 92 -12.81 20.69 -16.80
C LYS A 92 -11.83 21.52 -15.98
N PHE A 93 -11.45 21.01 -14.82
CA PHE A 93 -10.43 21.59 -13.97
C PHE A 93 -9.07 20.95 -14.30
N LYS A 94 -8.25 21.63 -15.10
CA LYS A 94 -7.01 21.05 -15.65
C LYS A 94 -5.85 21.08 -14.65
N GLU A 95 -5.48 22.28 -14.20
CA GLU A 95 -4.35 22.49 -13.30
C GLU A 95 -4.58 23.69 -12.37
N THR A 96 -3.89 23.69 -11.23
CA THR A 96 -3.84 24.82 -10.30
C THR A 96 -2.45 24.94 -9.69
N VAL A 97 -2.11 26.15 -9.25
CA VAL A 97 -0.87 26.42 -8.53
C VAL A 97 -1.21 26.80 -7.10
N ILE A 98 -0.62 26.10 -6.14
CA ILE A 98 -0.76 26.39 -4.71
C ILE A 98 0.61 26.79 -4.17
N GLU A 99 0.74 28.01 -3.66
CA GLU A 99 1.94 28.45 -2.98
C GLU A 99 1.75 28.34 -1.46
N ALA A 100 2.65 27.62 -0.79
CA ALA A 100 2.71 27.57 0.66
C ALA A 100 4.17 27.65 1.11
N ASP A 101 4.48 28.54 2.07
CA ASP A 101 5.85 28.79 2.55
C ASP A 101 6.86 29.03 1.41
N LYS A 102 6.49 29.83 0.40
CA LYS A 102 7.35 30.27 -0.72
C LYS A 102 7.74 29.17 -1.72
N GLN A 103 7.11 28.01 -1.67
CA GLN A 103 7.25 26.97 -2.71
C GLN A 103 5.95 26.87 -3.51
N PRO A 104 5.97 27.15 -4.83
CA PRO A 104 4.82 26.94 -5.69
C PRO A 104 4.68 25.44 -6.05
N TRP A 105 3.49 24.88 -5.85
CA TRP A 105 3.15 23.52 -6.23
C TRP A 105 2.19 23.54 -7.42
N LEU A 106 2.67 23.09 -8.58
CA LEU A 106 1.83 22.85 -9.74
C LEU A 106 1.11 21.51 -9.58
N ILE A 107 -0.22 21.55 -9.58
CA ILE A 107 -1.07 20.38 -9.41
C ILE A 107 -1.91 20.21 -10.66
N LYS A 108 -1.67 19.10 -11.36
CA LYS A 108 -2.41 18.70 -12.57
C LYS A 108 -3.44 17.64 -12.18
N PHE A 109 -4.72 17.94 -12.41
CA PHE A 109 -5.85 17.04 -12.10
C PHE A 109 -6.21 16.18 -13.29
N ASP A 110 -6.18 16.76 -14.49
CA ASP A 110 -6.31 16.01 -15.72
C ASP A 110 -4.95 15.42 -16.10
N LYS A 111 -4.83 14.10 -15.92
CA LYS A 111 -3.89 13.31 -16.70
C LYS A 111 -4.61 12.82 -17.94
N ASP A 112 -4.20 13.31 -19.10
CA ASP A 112 -4.61 12.72 -20.37
C ASP A 112 -4.04 11.29 -20.44
N GLN A 113 -4.76 10.32 -19.87
CA GLN A 113 -4.34 8.92 -19.84
C GLN A 113 -4.04 8.41 -21.26
N GLN A 114 -4.79 8.91 -22.25
CA GLN A 114 -4.56 8.57 -23.65
C GLN A 114 -3.24 9.15 -24.18
N LEU A 115 -2.90 10.39 -23.81
CA LEU A 115 -1.62 11.00 -24.18
C LEU A 115 -0.45 10.27 -23.52
N GLU A 116 -0.56 9.95 -22.22
CA GLU A 116 0.46 9.17 -21.50
C GLU A 116 0.63 7.78 -22.11
N LYS A 117 -0.46 7.08 -22.46
CA LYS A 117 -0.42 5.79 -23.17
C LYS A 117 0.26 5.91 -24.52
N ASN A 118 -0.13 6.90 -25.34
CA ASN A 118 0.46 7.12 -26.66
C ASN A 118 1.96 7.42 -26.56
N LYS A 119 2.37 8.22 -25.57
CA LYS A 119 3.79 8.49 -25.29
C LYS A 119 4.52 7.21 -24.87
N ALA A 120 3.94 6.43 -23.96
CA ALA A 120 4.53 5.16 -23.50
C ALA A 120 4.71 4.18 -24.65
N GLN A 121 3.71 4.05 -25.54
CA GLN A 121 3.80 3.19 -26.73
C GLN A 121 4.92 3.62 -27.68
N LYS A 122 5.03 4.92 -27.98
CA LYS A 122 6.15 5.45 -28.78
C LYS A 122 7.51 5.14 -28.15
N ILE A 123 7.62 5.29 -26.83
CA ILE A 123 8.84 4.95 -26.10
C ILE A 123 9.14 3.45 -26.20
N VAL A 124 8.15 2.57 -26.05
CA VAL A 124 8.35 1.12 -26.23
C VAL A 124 8.84 0.81 -27.65
N GLN A 125 8.25 1.43 -28.67
CA GLN A 125 8.70 1.28 -30.05
C GLN A 125 10.16 1.72 -30.23
N THR A 126 10.53 2.89 -29.70
CA THR A 126 11.91 3.38 -29.75
C THR A 126 12.86 2.44 -29.01
N ILE A 127 12.51 1.99 -27.81
CA ILE A 127 13.33 1.06 -27.01
C ILE A 127 13.57 -0.24 -27.78
N ASN A 128 12.52 -0.81 -28.38
CA ASN A 128 12.62 -2.03 -29.17
C ASN A 128 13.44 -1.84 -30.45
N HIS A 129 13.30 -0.68 -31.12
CA HIS A 129 14.07 -0.39 -32.34
C HIS A 129 15.55 -0.14 -32.06
N SER A 130 15.87 0.53 -30.95
CA SER A 130 17.23 0.91 -30.57
C SER A 130 17.91 -0.09 -29.63
N ASN A 131 17.27 -1.22 -29.32
CA ASN A 131 17.75 -2.24 -28.39
C ASN A 131 18.20 -1.68 -27.02
N ILE A 132 17.51 -0.65 -26.52
CA ILE A 132 17.83 -0.05 -25.22
C ILE A 132 17.49 -1.04 -24.11
N LEU A 133 18.48 -1.37 -23.29
CA LEU A 133 18.27 -2.17 -22.09
C LEU A 133 17.35 -1.45 -21.10
N ARG A 134 16.49 -2.21 -20.43
CA ARG A 134 15.58 -1.71 -19.38
C ARG A 134 16.32 -0.89 -18.31
N LYS A 135 17.50 -1.35 -17.89
CA LYS A 135 18.38 -0.66 -16.92
C LYS A 135 18.87 0.69 -17.45
N GLY A 136 19.18 0.78 -18.75
CA GLY A 136 19.59 2.01 -19.41
C GLY A 136 18.46 3.03 -19.44
N TYR A 137 17.26 2.62 -19.85
CA TYR A 137 16.08 3.51 -19.81
C TYR A 137 15.76 3.97 -18.38
N ARG A 138 15.85 3.06 -17.40
CA ARG A 138 15.65 3.41 -15.98
C ARG A 138 16.61 4.51 -15.53
N ALA A 139 17.90 4.42 -15.89
CA ALA A 139 18.88 5.44 -15.56
C ALA A 139 18.53 6.80 -16.16
N LEU A 140 18.07 6.84 -17.42
CA LEU A 140 17.62 8.07 -18.08
C LEU A 140 16.41 8.70 -17.36
N THR A 141 15.44 7.90 -16.92
CA THR A 141 14.26 8.42 -16.23
C THR A 141 14.54 8.99 -14.84
N ILE A 142 15.72 8.72 -14.26
CA ILE A 142 16.13 9.31 -12.98
C ILE A 142 16.63 10.73 -13.19
N THR A 143 17.33 10.99 -14.30
CA THR A 143 17.92 12.30 -14.60
C THR A 143 16.97 13.25 -15.33
N SER A 144 15.97 12.72 -16.03
CA SER A 144 15.06 13.50 -16.86
C SER A 144 13.60 13.38 -16.39
N TYR A 145 13.02 14.51 -15.99
CA TYR A 145 11.65 14.56 -15.47
C TYR A 145 10.57 14.45 -16.56
N ASP A 146 10.93 14.79 -17.81
CA ASP A 146 10.00 14.77 -18.95
C ASP A 146 9.70 13.36 -19.46
N LEU A 147 10.58 12.40 -19.15
CA LEU A 147 10.42 11.01 -19.56
C LEU A 147 9.47 10.25 -18.64
N LEU A 148 8.68 9.36 -19.25
CA LEU A 148 7.79 8.49 -18.49
C LEU A 148 8.59 7.50 -17.66
N LYS A 149 8.16 7.29 -16.41
CA LYS A 149 8.82 6.36 -15.50
C LYS A 149 8.89 4.96 -16.10
N GLU A 150 10.01 4.27 -15.88
CA GLU A 150 10.28 2.94 -16.41
C GLU A 150 9.13 1.95 -16.20
N TRP A 151 8.55 1.90 -15.00
CA TRP A 151 7.46 0.97 -14.70
C TRP A 151 6.20 1.19 -15.55
N LEU A 152 5.92 2.42 -15.99
CA LEU A 152 4.79 2.72 -16.89
C LEU A 152 5.06 2.13 -18.28
N VAL A 153 6.27 2.34 -18.78
CA VAL A 153 6.71 1.83 -20.10
C VAL A 153 6.75 0.31 -20.09
N SER A 154 7.27 -0.31 -19.02
CA SER A 154 7.27 -1.77 -18.86
C SER A 154 5.87 -2.36 -18.81
N ARG A 155 4.91 -1.66 -18.17
CA ARG A 155 3.51 -2.10 -18.15
C ARG A 155 2.90 -2.10 -19.55
N GLU A 156 3.14 -1.06 -20.34
CA GLU A 156 2.67 -1.02 -21.73
C GLU A 156 3.38 -2.07 -22.59
N LYS A 157 4.69 -2.28 -22.40
CA LYS A 157 5.42 -3.36 -23.07
C LYS A 157 4.77 -4.72 -22.81
N HIS A 158 4.51 -5.08 -21.55
CA HIS A 158 3.84 -6.34 -21.23
C HIS A 158 2.44 -6.47 -21.83
N LYS A 159 1.68 -5.38 -21.94
CA LYS A 159 0.39 -5.41 -22.64
C LYS A 159 0.57 -5.76 -24.11
N ILE A 160 1.55 -5.14 -24.78
CA ILE A 160 1.86 -5.42 -26.18
C ILE A 160 2.34 -6.87 -26.32
N ASP A 161 3.23 -7.34 -25.45
CA ASP A 161 3.71 -8.73 -25.45
C ASP A 161 2.55 -9.73 -25.30
N LYS A 162 1.62 -9.47 -24.38
CA LYS A 162 0.40 -10.29 -24.20
C LYS A 162 -0.51 -10.28 -25.43
N ILE A 163 -0.60 -9.15 -26.14
CA ILE A 163 -1.33 -9.07 -27.42
C ILE A 163 -0.59 -9.88 -28.48
N MET A 164 0.73 -9.69 -28.61
CA MET A 164 1.56 -10.40 -29.58
C MET A 164 1.50 -11.92 -29.38
N GLN A 165 1.52 -12.40 -28.14
CA GLN A 165 1.42 -13.82 -27.83
C GLN A 165 0.13 -14.48 -28.35
N LYS A 166 -0.96 -13.72 -28.49
CA LYS A 166 -2.20 -14.22 -29.10
C LYS A 166 -2.06 -14.45 -30.61
N TYR A 167 -1.26 -13.63 -31.28
CA TYR A 167 -1.06 -13.70 -32.73
C TYR A 167 0.11 -14.62 -33.11
N ILE A 168 1.14 -14.66 -32.28
CA ILE A 168 2.34 -15.48 -32.44
C ILE A 168 2.49 -16.29 -31.15
N PRO A 169 1.92 -17.50 -31.08
CA PRO A 169 2.05 -18.34 -29.90
C PRO A 169 3.50 -18.75 -29.74
N LEU A 170 4.15 -18.26 -28.68
CA LEU A 170 5.48 -18.70 -28.29
C LEU A 170 5.32 -19.98 -27.48
N LEU A 171 5.87 -21.08 -28.01
CA LEU A 171 6.00 -22.33 -27.28
C LEU A 171 7.21 -22.21 -26.36
N GLU A 172 6.97 -22.15 -25.06
CA GLU A 172 8.04 -22.17 -24.06
C GLU A 172 8.47 -23.62 -23.82
N PHE A 173 9.74 -23.92 -24.05
CA PHE A 173 10.34 -25.20 -23.68
C PHE A 173 11.50 -24.94 -22.72
N GLY A 174 11.41 -25.54 -21.54
CA GLY A 174 12.46 -25.45 -20.53
C GLY A 174 13.67 -26.28 -20.94
N ILE A 175 14.77 -25.62 -21.29
CA ILE A 175 16.06 -26.29 -21.44
C ILE A 175 16.66 -26.43 -20.04
N LYS A 176 16.76 -27.67 -19.53
CA LYS A 176 17.55 -27.96 -18.33
C LYS A 176 19.03 -27.83 -18.71
N THR A 177 19.65 -26.70 -18.44
CA THR A 177 21.10 -26.59 -18.51
C THR A 177 21.67 -27.39 -17.34
N GLN A 178 22.14 -28.62 -17.61
CA GLN A 178 23.03 -29.29 -16.67
C GLN A 178 24.35 -28.51 -16.68
N MET A 179 24.49 -27.57 -15.75
CA MET A 179 25.81 -27.12 -15.32
C MET A 179 26.44 -28.34 -14.62
N GLN A 180 27.41 -28.98 -15.28
CA GLN A 180 28.30 -29.93 -14.61
C GLN A 180 29.17 -29.14 -13.63
N ASP A 181 28.69 -29.00 -12.40
CA ASP A 181 29.53 -28.63 -11.27
C ASP A 181 30.19 -29.90 -10.72
N ASP A 182 31.25 -30.34 -11.41
CA ASP A 182 32.19 -31.29 -10.84
C ASP A 182 33.14 -30.53 -9.92
N ASN A 183 32.81 -30.48 -8.62
CA ASN A 183 33.68 -31.03 -7.57
C ASN A 183 33.13 -30.78 -6.16
N SER A 184 33.13 -31.88 -5.41
CA SER A 184 32.72 -32.06 -4.02
C SER A 184 33.49 -31.20 -3.02
N ASN A 185 32.80 -30.73 -1.97
CA ASN A 185 33.15 -31.03 -0.57
C ASN A 185 32.09 -30.50 0.43
N ASN A 186 31.39 -31.46 1.05
CA ASN A 186 30.89 -31.54 2.44
C ASN A 186 30.49 -30.26 3.22
N PHE A 187 29.25 -30.21 3.73
CA PHE A 187 28.90 -30.58 5.13
C PHE A 187 27.40 -30.31 5.43
N ASN A 188 26.69 -31.40 5.75
CA ASN A 188 25.59 -31.64 6.70
C ASN A 188 24.47 -30.62 7.03
N GLU A 189 23.29 -31.23 7.21
CA GLU A 189 22.16 -30.91 8.09
C GLU A 189 21.33 -29.67 7.72
N SER A 190 20.00 -29.69 7.70
CA SER A 190 19.01 -30.62 8.27
C SER A 190 17.65 -30.41 7.59
N ASN A 191 16.81 -31.43 7.71
CA ASN A 191 15.45 -31.55 7.21
C ASN A 191 14.46 -30.51 7.75
N ASP A 192 13.27 -30.60 7.15
CA ASP A 192 11.94 -30.17 7.59
C ASP A 192 11.50 -28.79 7.09
N SER A 193 10.32 -28.61 6.53
CA SER A 193 9.24 -29.43 5.95
C SER A 193 8.16 -28.40 5.58
N ASP A 194 7.27 -28.77 4.66
CA ASP A 194 5.90 -28.25 4.53
C ASP A 194 5.70 -26.74 4.31
N ASP A 195 5.20 -26.35 3.14
CA ASP A 195 3.76 -26.38 2.93
C ASP A 195 3.38 -25.95 1.51
N SER A 196 2.55 -26.81 0.93
CA SER A 196 1.66 -26.60 -0.18
C SER A 196 0.70 -25.44 0.11
N ASP A 197 0.31 -24.64 -0.89
CA ASP A 197 -1.05 -24.73 -1.44
C ASP A 197 -1.42 -23.58 -2.38
N GLU A 198 -2.28 -23.99 -3.31
CA GLU A 198 -2.91 -23.31 -4.43
C GLU A 198 -3.82 -22.12 -4.07
N LEU A 199 -3.87 -21.19 -5.04
CA LEU A 199 -5.00 -20.39 -5.55
C LEU A 199 -5.77 -19.47 -4.56
N ASP A 200 -5.87 -18.17 -4.89
CA ASP A 200 -7.04 -17.71 -5.65
C ASP A 200 -7.01 -16.23 -6.05
N GLU A 201 -7.62 -16.00 -7.21
CA GLU A 201 -7.98 -14.71 -7.77
C GLU A 201 -9.12 -14.08 -6.96
N SER A 202 -8.93 -12.85 -6.47
CA SER A 202 -10.06 -11.97 -6.18
C SER A 202 -9.70 -10.51 -6.45
N ASP A 203 -10.54 -9.91 -7.29
CA ASP A 203 -10.61 -8.49 -7.56
C ASP A 203 -10.73 -7.68 -6.27
N ASN A 204 -9.86 -6.68 -6.09
CA ASN A 204 -10.31 -5.43 -5.51
C ASN A 204 -9.50 -4.23 -6.02
N LEU A 205 -10.24 -3.35 -6.69
CA LEU A 205 -9.88 -1.99 -7.03
C LEU A 205 -9.47 -1.27 -5.73
N ASP A 206 -8.27 -0.67 -5.68
CA ASP A 206 -8.15 0.70 -5.18
C ASP A 206 -6.80 1.34 -5.52
N ASN A 207 -6.91 2.60 -5.91
CA ASN A 207 -5.91 3.40 -6.57
C ASN A 207 -5.10 4.21 -5.57
N GLU A 208 -3.77 4.15 -5.59
CA GLU A 208 -2.95 5.34 -5.32
C GLU A 208 -1.50 5.19 -5.83
N LYS A 209 -1.16 5.87 -6.93
CA LYS A 209 0.24 6.16 -7.29
C LYS A 209 0.41 7.63 -7.61
N VAL A 210 0.78 8.40 -6.59
CA VAL A 210 1.22 9.78 -6.78
C VAL A 210 2.74 9.82 -6.96
N THR A 211 3.22 10.31 -8.10
CA THR A 211 4.63 10.54 -8.37
C THR A 211 5.10 11.86 -7.75
N ASN A 212 6.25 11.82 -7.07
CA ASN A 212 6.99 13.02 -6.60
C ASN A 212 7.77 13.62 -7.77
N ILE A 213 7.76 14.95 -7.89
CA ILE A 213 8.85 15.74 -8.48
C ILE A 213 9.36 16.58 -7.30
N LEU A 214 10.65 16.43 -7.00
CA LEU A 214 11.37 17.11 -5.93
C LEU A 214 12.47 17.87 -6.65
N GLU A 215 12.30 19.18 -6.83
CA GLU A 215 13.40 20.06 -7.22
C GLU A 215 14.17 20.45 -5.96
N LYS A 216 15.39 19.91 -5.84
CA LYS A 216 16.58 20.71 -5.54
C LYS A 216 17.84 19.92 -5.91
#